data_AF-A0A2I0IH40-F1
#
_entry.id   AF-A0A2I0IH40-F1
#
_cell.length_a   1.000
_cell.length_b   1.000
_cell.length_c   1.000
_cell.angle_alpha   90.00
_cell.angle_beta   90.00
_cell.angle_gamma   90.00
#
_symmetry.space_group_name_H-M   'P 1'
#
loop_
_entity.id
_entity.type
_entity.pdbx_description
1 polymer ?
#
loop_
_entity_poly.entity_id
_entity_poly.type
_entity_poly.pdbx_seq_one_letter_code
_entity_poly.pdbx_strand_id
1 'polypeptide(L)'
;MDGAVQTVYPRKNWSSMVLYNCRHPKNKILTPEVVNKETGAFLHRFQWLDDSEIGEVPFVWNFLVGHNKVVENDKSTFPKAIHYTLGGPWFEAWKDCEFGDLWLNELEEYKKAGKNKVE
;
A
#
# COMPACT_ATOMS: atom_id res chain seq x y z
N MET A 1 3.10 -11.67 -12.49
CA MET A 1 2.04 -11.25 -13.43
C MET A 1 2.61 -11.37 -14.83
N ASP A 2 1.79 -11.69 -15.82
CA ASP A 2 2.12 -11.63 -17.26
C ASP A 2 3.33 -12.46 -17.71
N GLY A 3 3.45 -13.69 -17.18
CA GLY A 3 4.55 -14.61 -17.54
C GLY A 3 5.92 -14.22 -16.97
N ALA A 4 6.02 -13.10 -16.23
CA ALA A 4 7.26 -12.72 -15.56
C ALA A 4 7.56 -13.64 -14.37
N VAL A 5 8.80 -14.16 -14.34
CA VAL A 5 9.30 -15.01 -13.25
C VAL A 5 9.07 -14.32 -11.91
N GLN A 6 8.27 -14.96 -11.05
CA GLN A 6 8.03 -14.49 -9.69
C GLN A 6 9.09 -15.12 -8.79
N THR A 7 9.97 -14.29 -8.25
CA THR A 7 10.90 -14.72 -7.21
C THR A 7 10.27 -14.52 -5.83
N VAL A 8 10.64 -15.39 -4.87
CA VAL A 8 10.27 -15.17 -3.47
C VAL A 8 10.97 -13.90 -3.03
N TYR A 9 10.17 -12.92 -2.63
CA TYR A 9 10.65 -11.61 -2.22
C TYR A 9 10.24 -11.40 -0.75
N PRO A 10 11.19 -11.52 0.20
CA PRO A 10 10.92 -11.17 1.59
C PRO A 10 10.42 -9.73 1.66
N ARG A 11 9.37 -9.48 2.45
CA ARG A 11 8.78 -8.14 2.65
C ARG A 11 8.15 -7.52 1.38
N LYS A 12 7.70 -8.32 0.41
CA LYS A 12 7.17 -7.87 -0.90
C LYS A 12 6.15 -6.74 -0.81
N ASN A 13 5.27 -6.79 0.18
CA ASN A 13 4.17 -5.85 0.31
C ASN A 13 4.37 -4.84 1.45
N TRP A 14 5.55 -4.80 2.08
CA TRP A 14 5.74 -3.97 3.28
C TRP A 14 5.96 -2.51 2.93
N SER A 15 6.66 -2.21 1.83
CA SER A 15 6.95 -0.84 1.44
C SER A 15 5.79 -0.11 0.76
N SER A 16 4.63 -0.76 0.56
CA SER A 16 3.47 -0.12 -0.05
C SER A 16 2.70 0.78 0.92
N MET A 17 2.86 0.57 2.22
CA MET A 17 2.39 1.46 3.27
C MET A 17 3.35 1.34 4.44
N VAL A 18 3.96 2.46 4.83
CA VAL A 18 4.92 2.52 5.93
C VAL A 18 4.60 3.71 6.81
N LEU A 19 4.57 3.49 8.14
CA LEU A 19 4.56 4.57 9.12
C LEU A 19 5.98 4.80 9.63
N TYR A 20 6.60 5.89 9.18
CA TYR A 20 7.97 6.22 9.58
C TYR A 20 8.02 6.95 10.92
N ASN A 21 8.79 6.42 11.87
CA ASN A 21 9.28 7.21 12.99
C ASN A 21 10.41 8.13 12.50
N CYS A 22 10.07 9.36 12.12
CA CYS A 22 11.03 10.34 11.60
C CYS A 22 12.10 10.77 12.61
N ARG A 23 11.94 10.45 13.91
CA ARG A 23 12.95 10.73 14.95
C ARG A 23 13.95 9.59 15.14
N HIS A 24 13.71 8.42 14.55
CA HIS A 24 14.60 7.27 14.69
C HIS A 24 15.98 7.56 14.07
N PRO A 25 17.09 7.40 14.81
CA PRO A 25 18.42 7.80 14.33
C PRO A 25 18.84 7.06 13.05
N LYS A 26 18.49 5.78 12.90
CA LYS A 26 18.83 5.03 11.68
C LYS A 26 18.03 5.45 10.45
N ASN A 27 16.90 6.13 10.58
CA ASN A 27 16.17 6.66 9.43
C ASN A 27 16.83 7.92 8.84
N LYS A 28 17.77 8.55 9.55
CA LYS A 28 18.49 9.74 9.06
C LYS A 28 19.38 9.48 7.85
N ILE A 29 19.71 8.21 7.57
CA ILE A 29 20.54 7.86 6.42
C ILE A 29 19.77 7.96 5.09
N LEU A 30 18.43 8.05 5.13
CA LEU A 30 17.57 8.11 3.94
C LEU A 30 17.64 9.51 3.29
N THR A 31 18.84 9.90 2.86
CA THR A 31 19.09 11.14 2.13
C THR A 31 18.88 10.92 0.63
N PRO A 32 18.67 11.98 -0.17
CA PRO A 32 18.55 11.83 -1.62
C PRO A 32 19.74 11.09 -2.25
N GLU A 33 20.95 11.31 -1.74
CA GLU A 33 22.14 10.63 -2.26
C GLU A 33 22.14 9.13 -1.99
N VAL A 34 21.76 8.70 -0.79
CA VAL A 34 21.61 7.27 -0.47
C VAL A 34 20.49 6.65 -1.29
N VAL A 35 19.32 7.29 -1.37
CA VAL A 35 18.17 6.77 -2.13
C VAL A 35 18.48 6.63 -3.62
N ASN A 36 19.26 7.55 -4.20
CA ASN A 36 19.65 7.48 -5.61
C ASN A 36 20.76 6.47 -5.92
N LYS A 37 21.53 6.04 -4.90
CA LYS A 37 22.67 5.13 -5.06
C LYS A 37 22.35 3.69 -4.70
N GLU A 38 21.52 3.48 -3.68
CA GLU A 38 21.24 2.17 -3.15
C GLU A 38 20.29 1.34 -4.02
N THR A 39 20.33 0.02 -3.81
CA THR A 39 19.48 -0.88 -4.59
C THR A 39 18.03 -0.83 -4.13
N GLY A 40 17.10 -1.16 -5.03
CA GLY A 40 15.70 -1.37 -4.63
C GLY A 40 15.55 -2.43 -3.54
N ALA A 41 16.39 -3.48 -3.53
CA ALA A 41 16.39 -4.48 -2.47
C ALA A 41 16.79 -3.89 -1.11
N PHE A 42 17.78 -3.00 -1.06
CA PHE A 42 18.17 -2.29 0.16
C PHE A 42 17.00 -1.46 0.70
N LEU A 43 16.38 -0.66 -0.18
CA LEU A 43 15.30 0.27 0.18
C LEU A 43 14.01 -0.46 0.58
N HIS A 44 13.52 -1.37 -0.24
CA HIS A 44 12.23 -2.04 -0.04
C HIS A 44 12.28 -3.14 1.02
N ARG A 45 13.48 -3.61 1.40
CA ARG A 45 13.64 -4.60 2.48
C ARG A 45 14.12 -3.97 3.79
N PHE A 46 14.21 -2.65 3.88
CA PHE A 46 14.61 -1.94 5.11
C PHE A 46 15.98 -2.41 5.65
N GLN A 47 16.94 -2.68 4.77
CA GLN A 47 18.22 -3.31 5.16
C GLN A 47 19.11 -2.43 6.04
N TRP A 48 18.76 -1.16 6.23
CA TRP A 48 19.44 -0.26 7.17
C TRP A 48 18.94 -0.35 8.61
N LEU A 49 17.85 -1.09 8.84
CA LEU A 49 17.29 -1.35 10.16
C LEU A 49 17.57 -2.80 10.57
N ASP A 50 17.68 -3.02 11.87
CA ASP A 50 17.61 -4.35 12.44
C ASP A 50 16.14 -4.77 12.54
N ASP A 51 15.85 -6.07 12.41
CA ASP A 51 14.47 -6.58 12.45
C ASP A 51 13.72 -6.20 13.74
N SER A 52 14.44 -6.10 14.86
CA SER A 52 13.90 -5.66 16.15
C SER A 52 13.45 -4.20 16.18
N GLU A 53 13.87 -3.39 15.21
CA GLU A 53 13.48 -1.98 15.07
C GLU A 53 12.26 -1.81 14.14
N ILE A 54 11.77 -2.89 13.53
CA ILE A 54 10.64 -2.88 12.62
C ILE A 54 9.41 -3.44 13.35
N GLY A 55 8.44 -2.57 13.61
CA GLY A 55 7.14 -2.96 14.16
C GLY A 55 6.15 -3.41 13.08
N GLU A 56 5.03 -3.97 13.52
CA GLU A 56 3.90 -4.30 12.65
C GLU A 56 2.79 -3.24 12.71
N VAL A 57 2.04 -3.13 11.62
CA VAL A 57 0.78 -2.39 11.55
C VAL A 57 -0.31 -3.40 11.18
N PRO A 58 -1.50 -3.35 11.82
CA PRO A 58 -2.60 -4.23 11.45
C PRO A 58 -2.91 -4.14 9.96
N PHE A 59 -3.04 -5.29 9.28
CA PHE A 59 -3.17 -5.35 7.83
C PHE A 59 -4.39 -4.57 7.29
N VAL A 60 -5.40 -4.30 8.11
CA VAL A 60 -6.55 -3.47 7.72
C VAL A 60 -6.18 -2.04 7.32
N TRP A 61 -5.00 -1.54 7.73
CA TRP A 61 -4.46 -0.24 7.31
C TRP A 61 -3.62 -0.30 6.02
N ASN A 62 -3.42 -1.50 5.48
CA ASN A 62 -2.85 -1.74 4.16
C ASN A 62 -3.53 -2.97 3.57
N PHE A 63 -4.87 -2.94 3.46
CA PHE A 63 -5.65 -4.10 3.07
C PHE A 63 -5.46 -4.34 1.57
N LEU A 64 -4.72 -5.40 1.24
CA LEU A 64 -4.35 -5.75 -0.11
C LEU A 64 -5.50 -6.52 -0.77
N VAL A 65 -6.23 -5.87 -1.67
CA VAL A 65 -7.34 -6.49 -2.41
C VAL A 65 -6.86 -7.71 -3.19
N GLY A 66 -7.57 -8.83 -3.03
CA GLY A 66 -7.20 -10.12 -3.64
C GLY A 66 -6.13 -10.91 -2.89
N HIS A 67 -5.56 -10.37 -1.80
CA HIS A 67 -4.61 -11.06 -0.92
C HIS A 67 -5.13 -11.20 0.51
N ASN A 68 -5.67 -10.12 1.09
CA ASN A 68 -6.32 -10.14 2.39
C ASN A 68 -7.79 -10.57 2.25
N LYS A 69 -8.39 -10.99 3.37
CA LYS A 69 -9.79 -11.38 3.44
C LYS A 69 -10.44 -10.77 4.67
N VAL A 70 -11.67 -10.30 4.51
CA VAL A 70 -12.55 -10.02 5.64
C VAL A 70 -13.04 -11.37 6.18
N VAL A 71 -12.91 -11.56 7.48
CA VAL A 71 -13.42 -12.75 8.18
C VAL A 71 -14.84 -12.45 8.63
N GLU A 72 -15.76 -13.35 8.28
CA GLU A 72 -17.17 -13.24 8.67
C GLU A 72 -17.28 -13.16 10.21
N ASN A 73 -18.11 -12.25 10.70
CA ASN A 73 -18.30 -11.98 12.13
C ASN A 73 -17.09 -11.38 12.88
N ASP A 74 -15.98 -11.06 12.20
CA ASP A 74 -14.85 -10.35 12.81
C ASP A 74 -14.64 -8.97 12.17
N LYS A 75 -15.25 -7.96 12.79
CA LYS A 75 -15.14 -6.56 12.35
C LYS A 75 -13.70 -6.02 12.40
N SER A 76 -12.80 -6.65 13.17
CA SER A 76 -11.40 -6.20 13.25
C SER A 76 -10.61 -6.46 11.96
N THR A 77 -11.15 -7.30 11.08
CA THR A 77 -10.56 -7.64 9.77
C THR A 77 -11.07 -6.77 8.62
N PHE A 78 -12.07 -5.92 8.86
CA PHE A 78 -12.61 -5.04 7.83
C PHE A 78 -11.61 -3.93 7.47
N PRO A 79 -11.40 -3.62 6.18
CA PRO A 79 -10.41 -2.63 5.77
C PRO A 79 -10.68 -1.23 6.33
N LYS A 80 -9.62 -0.57 6.76
CA LYS A 80 -9.59 0.87 7.11
C LYS A 80 -8.90 1.69 6.02
N ALA A 81 -7.95 1.09 5.31
CA ALA A 81 -7.36 1.64 4.09
C ALA A 81 -7.19 0.51 3.07
N ILE A 82 -7.78 0.71 1.89
CA ILE A 82 -7.82 -0.27 0.81
C ILE A 82 -6.66 -0.01 -0.15
N HIS A 83 -5.92 -1.07 -0.48
CA HIS A 83 -4.84 -1.05 -1.44
C HIS A 83 -5.11 -2.08 -2.56
N TYR A 84 -5.47 -1.58 -3.74
CA TYR A 84 -5.69 -2.35 -4.95
C TYR A 84 -4.38 -2.88 -5.56
N THR A 85 -3.78 -3.89 -4.93
CA THR A 85 -2.45 -4.39 -5.32
C THR A 85 -2.43 -5.20 -6.62
N LEU A 86 -3.55 -5.79 -7.05
CA LEU A 86 -3.66 -6.55 -8.29
C LEU A 86 -4.20 -5.71 -9.46
N GLY A 87 -4.76 -4.54 -9.16
CA GLY A 87 -5.51 -3.71 -10.10
C GLY A 87 -6.77 -3.16 -9.43
N GLY A 88 -7.15 -1.93 -9.79
CA GLY A 88 -8.33 -1.26 -9.26
C GLY A 88 -9.40 -1.02 -10.32
N PRO A 89 -10.56 -0.48 -9.93
CA PRO A 89 -11.75 -0.39 -10.78
C PRO A 89 -11.60 0.57 -11.98
N TRP A 90 -10.49 1.32 -12.05
CA TRP A 90 -10.11 2.13 -13.21
C TRP A 90 -9.55 1.32 -14.39
N PHE A 91 -9.25 0.04 -14.21
CA PHE A 91 -8.89 -0.87 -15.31
C PHE A 91 -10.07 -1.73 -15.73
N GLU A 92 -10.25 -1.91 -17.05
CA GLU A 92 -11.37 -2.70 -17.60
C GLU A 92 -11.43 -4.12 -17.02
N ALA A 93 -10.28 -4.78 -16.90
CA ALA A 93 -10.18 -6.14 -16.37
C ALA A 93 -10.41 -6.24 -14.84
N TRP A 94 -10.54 -5.11 -14.13
CA TRP A 94 -10.61 -5.05 -12.66
C TRP A 94 -11.82 -4.27 -12.14
N LYS A 95 -12.83 -4.01 -12.98
CA LYS A 95 -14.04 -3.28 -12.56
C LYS A 95 -14.79 -3.95 -11.41
N ASP A 96 -14.83 -5.28 -11.40
CA ASP A 96 -15.55 -6.08 -10.39
C ASP A 96 -14.66 -6.48 -9.19
N CYS A 97 -13.59 -5.73 -8.91
CA CYS A 97 -12.74 -6.00 -7.76
C CYS A 97 -13.43 -5.68 -6.42
N GLU A 98 -12.99 -6.34 -5.36
CA GLU A 98 -13.52 -6.13 -4.00
C GLU A 98 -13.38 -4.64 -3.62
N PHE A 99 -14.45 -4.08 -3.06
CA PHE A 99 -14.57 -2.66 -2.70
C PHE A 99 -14.48 -1.68 -3.88
N GLY A 100 -14.56 -2.13 -5.14
CA GLY A 100 -14.45 -1.25 -6.30
C GLY A 100 -15.53 -0.17 -6.37
N ASP A 101 -16.72 -0.47 -5.85
CA ASP A 101 -17.83 0.47 -5.68
C ASP A 101 -17.48 1.65 -4.79
N LEU A 102 -16.78 1.42 -3.67
CA LEU A 102 -16.34 2.49 -2.76
C LEU A 102 -15.44 3.49 -3.49
N TRP A 103 -14.45 2.99 -4.25
CA TRP A 103 -13.54 3.87 -4.99
C TRP A 103 -14.27 4.69 -6.07
N LEU A 104 -15.21 4.07 -6.79
CA LEU A 104 -16.00 4.76 -7.82
C LEU A 104 -16.89 5.84 -7.22
N ASN A 105 -17.50 5.58 -6.06
CA ASN A 105 -18.31 6.56 -5.32
C ASN A 105 -17.45 7.76 -4.90
N GLU A 106 -16.28 7.53 -4.30
CA GLU A 106 -15.33 8.59 -3.92
C GLU A 106 -14.86 9.42 -5.13
N LEU A 107 -14.62 8.78 -6.29
CA LEU A 107 -14.27 9.48 -7.53
C LEU A 107 -15.41 10.40 -7.99
N GLU A 108 -16.66 9.94 -7.91
CA GLU A 108 -17.81 10.78 -8.26
C GLU A 108 -17.93 11.99 -7.32
N GLU A 109 -17.76 11.78 -6.02
CA GLU A 109 -17.81 12.85 -5.02
C GLU A 109 -16.69 13.88 -5.26
N TYR A 110 -15.46 13.42 -5.48
CA TYR A 110 -14.34 14.28 -5.84
C TYR A 110 -14.63 15.14 -7.08
N LYS A 111 -15.19 14.53 -8.14
CA LYS A 111 -15.56 15.25 -9.38
C LYS A 111 -16.66 16.29 -9.14
N LYS A 112 -17.65 15.98 -8.31
CA LYS A 112 -18.72 16.94 -7.93
C LYS A 112 -18.13 18.11 -7.15
N ALA A 113 -17.28 17.84 -6.17
CA ALA A 113 -16.63 18.87 -5.36
C ALA A 113 -15.71 19.79 -6.19
N GLY A 114 -15.03 19.25 -7.21
CA GLY A 114 -14.20 20.03 -8.13
C GLY A 114 -15.01 20.99 -9.01
N LYS A 115 -16.21 20.60 -9.44
CA LYS A 115 -17.11 21.46 -10.24
C LYS A 115 -17.65 22.64 -9.42
N ASN A 116 -18.00 22.40 -8.16
CA ASN A 116 -18.52 23.43 -7.25
C ASN A 116 -17.48 24.49 -6.84
N LYS A 117 -16.19 24.32 -7.18
CA LYS A 117 -15.12 25.30 -6.91
C LYS A 117 -14.82 26.22 -8.09
N VAL A 118 -15.40 25.94 -9.25
CA VAL A 118 -15.16 26.68 -10.51
C VAL A 118 -16.34 27.61 -10.85
N GLU A 119 -17.46 27.48 -10.13
CA GLU A 119 -18.60 28.41 -10.10
C GLU A 119 -18.51 29.32 -8.87
#